data_AF-A0A2V7VXV5-F1
#
_entry.id   AF-A0A2V7VXV5-F1
#
_cell.length_a   1.000
_cell.length_b   1.000
_cell.length_c   1.000
_cell.angle_alpha   90.00
_cell.angle_beta   90.00
_cell.angle_gamma   90.00
#
_symmetry.space_group_name_H-M   'P 1'
#
loop_
_entity.id
_entity.type
_entity.pdbx_description
1 polymer ?
#
loop_
_entity_poly.entity_id
_entity_poly.type
_entity_poly.pdbx_seq_one_letter_code
_entity_poly.pdbx_strand_id
1 'polypeptide(L)'
;AELQGFRPAKRTAIRLNVDQVFRVDLVLQPGGLSEAVDVQAAAVAIDTETATVGQVITAKQITDLPLNGRNFLQLLFLNAGAVETSGEQGVMRQGAGNAVSLQGARPTSNNFMIDGTSNIDTALGTPAVILSVDALEEFKQQNKTYSAEYGFSANQVNLISKSGTNEF
;
A
#
# COMPACT_ATOMS: atom_id res chain seq x y z
N ALA A 1 20.01 -0.47 -20.42
CA ALA A 1 21.21 -1.34 -20.51
C ALA A 1 21.79 -1.20 -21.91
N GLU A 2 23.12 -1.12 -22.05
CA GLU A 2 23.81 -0.99 -23.34
C GLU A 2 25.04 -1.91 -23.40
N LEU A 3 25.28 -2.51 -24.55
CA LEU A 3 26.44 -3.38 -24.83
C LEU A 3 26.76 -3.30 -26.32
N GLN A 4 28.05 -3.24 -26.67
CA GLN A 4 28.48 -3.19 -28.07
C GLN A 4 28.03 -4.45 -28.82
N GLY A 5 27.44 -4.28 -30.01
CA GLY A 5 26.84 -5.37 -30.78
C GLY A 5 25.41 -5.74 -30.39
N PHE A 6 24.81 -5.02 -29.44
CA PHE A 6 23.42 -5.16 -29.02
C PHE A 6 22.68 -3.82 -29.12
N ARG A 7 21.37 -3.89 -29.38
CA ARG A 7 20.48 -2.72 -29.33
C ARG A 7 20.30 -2.26 -27.87
N PRO A 8 20.35 -0.94 -27.58
CA PRO A 8 20.09 -0.44 -26.23
C PRO A 8 18.63 -0.74 -25.82
N ALA A 9 18.47 -1.33 -24.64
CA ALA A 9 17.17 -1.61 -24.04
C ALA A 9 16.86 -0.58 -22.95
N LYS A 10 15.71 0.10 -23.07
CA LYS A 10 15.20 1.07 -22.10
C LYS A 10 13.77 0.71 -21.69
N ARG A 11 13.51 0.81 -20.39
CA ARG A 11 12.16 0.69 -19.81
C ARG A 11 11.88 1.97 -19.05
N THR A 12 10.84 2.69 -19.46
CA THR A 12 10.45 4.00 -18.91
C THR A 12 9.06 3.93 -18.29
N ALA A 13 8.65 4.98 -17.58
CA ALA A 13 7.33 5.11 -16.95
C ALA A 13 6.98 4.02 -15.92
N ILE A 14 7.96 3.61 -15.10
CA ILE A 14 7.71 2.69 -13.99
C ILE A 14 7.09 3.49 -12.82
N ARG A 15 5.83 3.22 -12.51
CA ARG A 15 5.19 3.68 -11.26
C ARG A 15 5.26 2.55 -10.24
N LEU A 16 5.77 2.85 -9.05
CA LEU A 16 5.86 1.90 -7.95
C LEU A 16 4.85 2.30 -6.87
N ASN A 17 3.99 1.36 -6.49
CA ASN A 17 3.09 1.54 -5.36
C ASN A 17 3.82 1.26 -4.05
N VAL A 18 3.24 1.68 -2.92
CA VAL A 18 3.81 1.43 -1.60
C VAL A 18 4.11 -0.06 -1.37
N ASP A 19 5.34 -0.32 -0.90
CA ASP A 19 5.81 -1.66 -0.53
C ASP A 19 5.69 -2.67 -1.70
N GLN A 20 5.76 -2.20 -2.95
CA GLN A 20 5.81 -3.03 -4.13
C GLN A 20 7.26 -3.40 -4.44
N VAL A 21 7.51 -4.68 -4.72
CA VAL A 21 8.78 -5.13 -5.29
C VAL A 21 8.61 -5.23 -6.80
N PHE A 22 9.39 -4.47 -7.55
CA PHE A 22 9.32 -4.45 -9.01
C PHE A 22 10.63 -4.95 -9.63
N ARG A 23 10.55 -6.10 -10.32
CA ARG A 23 11.66 -6.67 -11.05
C ARG A 23 11.73 -6.14 -12.48
N VAL A 24 12.93 -5.73 -12.90
CA VAL A 24 13.20 -5.30 -14.27
C VAL A 24 14.20 -6.25 -14.93
N ASP A 25 13.67 -7.21 -15.69
CA ASP A 25 14.50 -8.04 -16.57
C ASP A 25 14.66 -7.34 -17.93
N LEU A 26 15.90 -6.99 -18.28
CA LEU A 26 16.24 -6.40 -19.58
C LEU A 26 16.92 -7.46 -20.45
N VAL A 27 16.27 -7.84 -21.55
CA VAL A 27 16.86 -8.72 -22.56
C VAL A 27 17.45 -7.86 -23.67
N LEU A 28 18.77 -7.96 -23.86
CA LEU A 28 19.47 -7.28 -24.95
C LEU A 28 19.32 -8.08 -26.24
N GLN A 29 18.81 -7.43 -27.30
CA GLN A 29 18.70 -8.06 -28.62
C GLN A 29 19.96 -7.77 -29.45
N PRO A 30 20.51 -8.76 -30.17
CA PRO A 30 21.63 -8.53 -31.10
C PRO A 30 21.27 -7.47 -32.14
N GLY A 31 22.17 -6.52 -32.40
CA GLY A 31 21.95 -5.46 -33.39
C GLY A 31 22.89 -4.26 -33.23
N GLY A 32 22.79 -3.31 -34.16
CA GLY A 32 23.58 -2.07 -34.10
C GLY A 32 23.14 -1.16 -32.94
N LEU A 33 24.08 -0.39 -32.40
CA LEU A 33 23.85 0.54 -31.28
C LEU A 33 22.85 1.68 -31.61
N SER A 34 22.41 1.80 -32.86
CA SER A 34 21.58 2.92 -33.34
C SER A 34 20.07 2.73 -33.20
N GLU A 35 19.57 1.55 -32.82
CA GLU A 35 18.13 1.32 -32.63
C GLU A 35 17.82 1.00 -31.17
N ALA A 36 17.17 1.95 -30.47
CA ALA A 36 16.64 1.73 -29.13
C ALA A 36 15.24 1.10 -29.20
N VAL A 37 15.02 0.05 -28.40
CA VAL A 37 13.68 -0.54 -28.22
C VAL A 37 13.08 0.02 -26.94
N ASP A 38 12.06 0.86 -27.06
CA ASP A 38 11.26 1.34 -25.95
C ASP A 38 10.11 0.36 -25.67
N VAL A 39 10.22 -0.38 -24.56
CA VAL A 39 9.17 -1.30 -24.12
C VAL A 39 8.21 -0.57 -23.18
N GLN A 40 7.09 -0.09 -23.72
CA GLN A 40 5.97 0.41 -22.91
C GLN A 40 5.13 -0.78 -22.43
N ALA A 41 5.35 -1.19 -21.17
CA ALA A 41 4.55 -2.24 -20.55
C ALA A 41 3.24 -1.65 -20.01
N ALA A 42 2.13 -1.82 -20.74
CA ALA A 42 0.78 -1.46 -20.33
C ALA A 42 -0.03 -2.66 -19.80
N ALA A 43 0.63 -3.64 -19.19
CA ALA A 43 -0.06 -4.78 -18.56
C ALA A 43 -0.38 -4.45 -17.10
N VAL A 44 -1.57 -4.81 -16.64
CA VAL A 44 -1.96 -4.77 -15.22
C VAL A 44 -0.93 -5.58 -14.44
N ALA A 45 -0.06 -4.89 -13.69
CA ALA A 45 1.03 -5.50 -12.97
C ALA A 45 0.46 -6.23 -11.73
N ILE A 46 0.35 -7.55 -11.83
CA ILE A 46 0.20 -8.41 -10.65
C ILE A 46 1.57 -8.44 -9.98
N ASP A 47 1.60 -8.28 -8.66
CA ASP A 47 2.83 -8.52 -7.89
C ASP A 47 3.14 -10.03 -7.92
N THR A 48 4.18 -10.40 -8.65
CA THR A 48 4.70 -11.77 -8.73
C THR A 48 5.96 -11.96 -7.89
N GLU A 49 6.48 -10.89 -7.29
CA GLU A 49 7.74 -10.89 -6.56
C GLU A 49 7.54 -11.12 -5.06
N THR A 50 6.33 -10.85 -4.55
CA THR A 50 5.98 -11.10 -3.15
C THR A 50 4.86 -12.11 -3.01
N ALA A 51 4.86 -12.87 -1.90
CA ALA A 51 3.74 -13.72 -1.51
C ALA A 51 2.60 -12.92 -0.83
N THR A 52 2.63 -11.59 -0.94
CA THR A 52 1.75 -10.70 -0.20
C THR A 52 0.35 -10.73 -0.78
N VAL A 53 -0.65 -10.98 0.08
CA VAL A 53 -2.04 -10.74 -0.27
C VAL A 53 -2.48 -9.43 0.34
N GLY A 54 -2.62 -8.42 -0.51
CA GLY A 54 -2.98 -7.08 -0.08
C GLY A 54 -3.70 -6.30 -1.16
N GLN A 55 -4.27 -5.17 -0.75
CA GLN A 55 -4.97 -4.25 -1.63
C GLN A 55 -4.39 -2.86 -1.43
N VAL A 56 -4.02 -2.23 -2.55
CA VAL A 56 -3.64 -0.82 -2.61
C VAL A 56 -4.87 -0.01 -3.02
N ILE A 57 -5.15 1.05 -2.28
CA ILE A 57 -6.19 2.02 -2.56
C ILE A 57 -5.49 3.35 -2.82
N THR A 58 -5.70 3.87 -4.02
CA THR A 58 -5.02 5.07 -4.54
C THR A 58 -5.66 6.36 -4.02
N ALA A 59 -4.92 7.47 -4.04
CA ALA A 59 -5.41 8.81 -3.70
C ALA A 59 -6.77 9.13 -4.33
N LYS A 60 -6.92 8.83 -5.62
CA LYS A 60 -8.17 9.08 -6.35
C LYS A 60 -9.34 8.29 -5.77
N GLN A 61 -9.14 7.01 -5.47
CA GLN A 61 -10.19 6.18 -4.85
C GLN A 61 -10.53 6.68 -3.45
N ILE A 62 -9.51 7.09 -2.67
CA ILE A 62 -9.69 7.64 -1.34
C ILE A 62 -10.55 8.91 -1.38
N THR A 63 -10.31 9.81 -2.34
CA THR A 63 -11.06 11.07 -2.45
C THR A 63 -12.44 10.91 -3.08
N ASP A 64 -12.62 9.96 -4.00
CA ASP A 64 -13.88 9.73 -4.70
C ASP A 64 -14.89 8.96 -3.84
N LEU A 65 -14.43 8.23 -2.81
CA LEU A 65 -15.29 7.47 -1.91
C LEU A 65 -15.93 8.36 -0.83
N PRO A 66 -17.24 8.22 -0.57
CA PRO A 66 -17.93 8.98 0.48
C PRO A 66 -17.59 8.40 1.86
N LEU A 67 -16.42 8.73 2.38
CA LEU A 67 -15.96 8.29 3.71
C LEU A 67 -16.62 9.16 4.80
N ASN A 68 -17.39 8.53 5.70
CA ASN A 68 -18.00 9.19 6.84
C ASN A 68 -16.93 9.84 7.74
N GLY A 69 -17.07 11.12 8.05
CA GLY A 69 -16.07 11.84 8.87
C GLY A 69 -14.66 11.89 8.27
N ARG A 70 -14.50 11.56 6.97
CA ARG A 70 -13.20 11.54 6.27
C ARG A 70 -12.15 10.67 7.01
N ASN A 71 -12.60 9.55 7.56
CA ASN A 71 -11.77 8.64 8.34
C ASN A 71 -11.26 7.48 7.47
N PHE A 72 -9.92 7.36 7.33
CA PHE A 72 -9.29 6.31 6.54
C PHE A 72 -9.60 4.90 7.04
N LEU A 73 -10.00 4.72 8.30
CA LEU A 73 -10.34 3.41 8.85
C LEU A 73 -11.48 2.71 8.09
N GLN A 74 -12.33 3.47 7.40
CA GLN A 74 -13.36 2.91 6.53
C GLN A 74 -12.78 2.20 5.29
N LEU A 75 -11.55 2.53 4.89
CA LEU A 75 -10.87 1.88 3.78
C LEU A 75 -10.54 0.41 4.10
N LEU A 76 -10.44 0.06 5.38
CA LEU A 76 -10.25 -1.34 5.81
C LEU A 76 -11.38 -2.24 5.31
N PHE A 77 -12.61 -1.71 5.19
CA PHE A 77 -13.78 -2.46 4.75
C PHE A 77 -13.85 -2.69 3.24
N LEU A 78 -12.96 -2.06 2.46
CA LEU A 78 -12.87 -2.32 1.02
C LEU A 78 -12.16 -3.64 0.72
N ASN A 79 -11.38 -4.16 1.68
CA ASN A 79 -10.76 -5.47 1.58
C ASN A 79 -11.73 -6.55 2.08
N ALA A 80 -11.72 -7.71 1.43
CA ALA A 80 -12.56 -8.83 1.83
C ALA A 80 -12.18 -9.34 3.24
N GLY A 81 -13.20 -9.71 4.03
CA GLY A 81 -13.02 -10.28 5.36
C GLY A 81 -12.70 -9.26 6.46
N ALA A 82 -12.89 -7.96 6.20
CA ALA A 82 -12.92 -6.93 7.23
C ALA A 82 -14.32 -6.88 7.88
N VAL A 83 -14.38 -7.04 9.20
CA VAL A 83 -15.63 -7.02 9.97
C VAL A 83 -15.45 -6.10 11.17
N GLU A 84 -16.35 -5.13 11.32
CA GLU A 84 -16.40 -4.33 12.54
C GLU A 84 -16.90 -5.19 13.68
N THR A 85 -16.20 -5.13 14.80
CA THR A 85 -16.48 -5.92 16.00
C THR A 85 -16.52 -5.01 17.21
N SER A 86 -17.04 -5.52 18.32
CA SER A 86 -17.07 -4.83 19.60
C SER A 86 -15.92 -5.30 20.50
N GLY A 87 -15.49 -4.43 21.41
CA GLY A 87 -14.46 -4.71 22.40
C GLY A 87 -14.05 -3.43 23.11
N GLU A 88 -13.03 -3.50 23.97
CA GLU A 88 -12.51 -2.34 24.70
C GLU A 88 -12.18 -1.17 23.76
N GLN A 89 -11.59 -1.46 22.60
CA GLN A 89 -11.31 -0.48 21.54
C GLN A 89 -12.55 0.28 21.06
N GLY A 90 -13.64 -0.44 20.75
CA GLY A 90 -14.88 0.17 20.25
C GLY A 90 -15.65 0.94 21.32
N VAL A 91 -15.43 0.64 22.60
CA VAL A 91 -16.03 1.35 23.73
C VAL A 91 -15.23 2.59 24.12
N MET A 92 -13.89 2.47 24.16
CA MET A 92 -12.98 3.52 24.63
C MET A 92 -12.61 4.54 23.54
N ARG A 93 -12.72 4.17 22.26
CA ARG A 93 -12.64 5.08 21.12
C ARG A 93 -13.90 4.94 20.28
N GLN A 94 -14.88 5.80 20.54
CA GLN A 94 -16.11 5.85 19.77
C GLN A 94 -15.83 6.36 18.35
N GLY A 95 -16.31 5.62 17.35
CA GLY A 95 -16.11 5.92 15.93
C GLY A 95 -16.02 4.66 15.09
N ALA A 96 -16.47 4.73 13.83
CA ALA A 96 -16.44 3.59 12.91
C ALA A 96 -15.00 3.18 12.60
N GLY A 97 -14.73 1.88 12.67
CA GLY A 97 -13.44 1.29 12.28
C GLY A 97 -12.37 1.25 13.38
N ASN A 98 -12.69 1.59 14.63
CA ASN A 98 -11.74 1.52 15.74
C ASN A 98 -11.52 0.10 16.29
N ALA A 99 -12.43 -0.83 16.00
CA ALA A 99 -12.32 -2.24 16.37
C ALA A 99 -12.66 -3.11 15.16
N VAL A 100 -11.67 -3.34 14.28
CA VAL A 100 -11.88 -4.09 13.03
C VAL A 100 -11.14 -5.41 13.09
N SER A 101 -11.85 -6.51 12.92
CA SER A 101 -11.24 -7.81 12.65
C SER A 101 -10.95 -7.91 11.16
N LEU A 102 -9.69 -8.07 10.79
CA LEU A 102 -9.29 -8.38 9.43
C LEU A 102 -9.00 -9.88 9.34
N GLN A 103 -9.74 -10.58 8.45
CA GLN A 103 -9.54 -12.00 8.16
C GLN A 103 -9.65 -12.91 9.41
N GLY A 104 -10.46 -12.51 10.40
CA GLY A 104 -10.68 -13.25 11.65
C GLY A 104 -9.62 -13.02 12.73
N ALA A 105 -8.64 -12.13 12.51
CA ALA A 105 -7.66 -11.77 13.53
C ALA A 105 -8.28 -10.88 14.63
N ARG A 106 -7.60 -10.80 15.78
CA ARG A 106 -7.97 -9.85 16.83
C ARG A 106 -7.81 -8.42 16.32
N PRO A 107 -8.74 -7.50 16.63
CA PRO A 107 -8.61 -6.09 16.27
C PRO A 107 -7.32 -5.41 16.74
N THR A 108 -6.80 -5.82 17.90
CA THR A 108 -5.51 -5.35 18.45
C THR A 108 -4.29 -5.89 17.70
N SER A 109 -4.47 -6.78 16.73
CA SER A 109 -3.40 -7.38 15.91
C SER A 109 -3.31 -6.76 14.52
N ASN A 110 -3.90 -5.59 14.32
CA ASN A 110 -3.70 -4.76 13.14
C ASN A 110 -2.58 -3.76 13.44
N ASN A 111 -1.49 -3.82 12.69
CA ASN A 111 -0.43 -2.83 12.77
C ASN A 111 -0.70 -1.69 11.79
N PHE A 112 -0.42 -0.46 12.21
CA PHE A 112 -0.63 0.74 11.41
C PHE A 112 0.70 1.50 11.33
N MET A 113 1.08 1.89 10.12
CA MET A 113 2.25 2.74 9.87
C MET A 113 1.87 3.94 9.01
N ILE A 114 2.54 5.07 9.26
CA ILE A 114 2.52 6.27 8.40
C ILE A 114 3.94 6.50 7.92
N ASP A 115 4.14 6.51 6.60
CA ASP A 115 5.44 6.78 5.96
C ASP A 115 6.59 5.91 6.53
N GLY A 116 6.28 4.63 6.80
CA GLY A 116 7.23 3.65 7.37
C GLY A 116 7.44 3.76 8.89
N THR A 117 6.78 4.71 9.57
CA THR A 117 6.86 4.88 11.04
C THR A 117 5.62 4.32 11.72
N SER A 118 5.79 3.71 12.90
CA SER A 118 4.68 3.16 13.69
C SER A 118 3.64 4.23 14.06
N ASN A 119 2.37 3.92 13.83
CA ASN A 119 1.22 4.75 14.16
C ASN A 119 0.25 3.97 15.06
N ILE A 120 0.74 3.40 16.16
CA ILE A 120 -0.07 2.60 17.09
C ILE A 120 -0.17 3.29 18.45
N ASP A 121 -1.40 3.43 18.95
CA ASP A 121 -1.69 3.63 20.37
C ASP A 121 -1.51 2.29 21.09
N THR A 122 -0.47 2.16 21.89
CA THR A 122 -0.10 0.89 22.55
C THR A 122 -1.06 0.48 23.67
N ALA A 123 -1.88 1.40 24.18
CA ALA A 123 -2.86 1.08 25.21
C ALA A 123 -4.08 0.34 24.61
N LEU A 124 -4.49 0.75 23.41
CA LEU A 124 -5.70 0.23 22.77
C LEU A 124 -5.43 -0.61 21.53
N GLY A 125 -4.24 -0.56 20.91
CA GLY A 125 -3.96 -1.25 19.64
C GLY A 125 -4.75 -0.65 18.46
N THR A 126 -4.95 0.66 18.47
CA THR A 126 -5.65 1.44 17.42
C THR A 126 -4.69 2.47 16.83
N PRO A 127 -5.00 3.14 15.70
CA PRO A 127 -4.10 4.15 15.17
C PRO A 127 -3.87 5.30 16.15
N ALA A 128 -2.63 5.70 16.43
CA ALA A 128 -2.37 6.84 17.34
C ALA A 128 -2.84 8.17 16.73
N VAL A 129 -2.67 8.33 15.41
CA VAL A 129 -3.03 9.50 14.62
C VAL A 129 -3.98 9.09 13.50
N ILE A 130 -5.05 9.87 13.33
CA ILE A 130 -5.94 9.77 12.17
C ILE A 130 -5.50 10.79 11.13
N LEU A 131 -4.78 10.33 10.10
CA LEU A 131 -4.35 11.19 9.00
C LEU A 131 -5.57 11.61 8.17
N SER A 132 -5.62 12.89 7.77
CA SER A 132 -6.64 13.37 6.84
C SER A 132 -6.54 12.61 5.51
N VAL A 133 -7.68 12.19 4.97
CA VAL A 133 -7.75 11.55 3.64
C VAL A 133 -7.24 12.46 2.51
N ASP A 134 -7.24 13.78 2.69
CA ASP A 134 -6.65 14.72 1.72
C ASP A 134 -5.13 14.65 1.68
N ALA A 135 -4.53 14.32 2.82
CA ALA A 135 -3.09 14.19 2.98
C ALA A 135 -2.60 12.76 2.69
N LEU A 136 -3.50 11.83 2.34
CA LEU A 136 -3.19 10.43 2.05
C LEU A 136 -3.01 10.24 0.53
N GLU A 137 -1.83 9.78 0.13
CA GLU A 137 -1.49 9.45 -1.26
C GLU A 137 -1.87 7.98 -1.56
N GLU A 138 -1.50 7.07 -0.67
CA GLU A 138 -1.79 5.65 -0.82
C GLU A 138 -2.14 5.00 0.51
N PHE A 139 -3.09 4.08 0.47
CA PHE A 139 -3.42 3.16 1.55
C PHE A 139 -3.16 1.74 1.08
N LYS A 140 -2.38 0.97 1.84
CA LYS A 140 -2.15 -0.44 1.55
C LYS A 140 -2.45 -1.28 2.78
N GLN A 141 -3.35 -2.24 2.61
CA GLN A 141 -3.63 -3.26 3.61
C GLN A 141 -3.06 -4.61 3.13
N GLN A 142 -2.33 -5.28 4.00
CA GLN A 142 -1.72 -6.59 3.76
C GLN A 142 -2.16 -7.54 4.86
N ASN A 143 -2.73 -8.69 4.47
CA ASN A 143 -3.31 -9.65 5.39
C ASN A 143 -2.51 -10.96 5.37
N LYS A 144 -2.30 -11.58 6.55
CA LYS A 144 -1.70 -12.91 6.78
C LYS A 144 -0.23 -13.08 6.35
N THR A 145 0.06 -12.85 5.08
CA THR A 145 1.38 -13.07 4.48
C THR A 145 1.87 -11.72 3.99
N TYR A 146 2.85 -11.17 4.69
CA TYR A 146 3.56 -9.94 4.36
C TYR A 146 5.00 -10.06 4.89
N SER A 147 5.87 -9.13 4.48
CA SER A 147 7.30 -9.16 4.82
C SER A 147 7.54 -9.19 6.33
N ALA A 148 8.53 -9.98 6.76
CA ALA A 148 8.88 -10.13 8.19
C ALA A 148 9.39 -8.83 8.82
N GLU A 149 9.77 -7.83 8.01
CA GLU A 149 10.24 -6.52 8.49
C GLU A 149 9.21 -5.75 9.33
N TYR A 150 7.92 -6.02 9.10
CA TYR A 150 6.81 -5.38 9.82
C TYR A 150 6.52 -6.01 11.19
N GLY A 151 7.09 -7.19 11.49
CA GLY A 151 7.02 -7.81 12.82
C GLY A 151 5.67 -8.41 13.25
N PHE A 152 5.39 -8.34 14.56
CA PHE A 152 4.44 -9.19 15.33
C PHE A 152 2.96 -8.77 15.28
N SER A 153 2.39 -8.63 14.08
CA SER A 153 0.94 -8.46 13.93
C SER A 153 0.35 -9.51 13.01
N ALA A 154 -0.98 -9.58 12.93
CA ALA A 154 -1.66 -10.48 12.00
C ALA A 154 -1.89 -9.81 10.64
N ASN A 155 -1.98 -8.48 10.65
CA ASN A 155 -2.22 -7.66 9.48
C ASN A 155 -1.36 -6.40 9.56
N GLN A 156 -0.95 -5.90 8.40
CA GLN A 156 -0.17 -4.68 8.24
C GLN A 156 -0.97 -3.67 7.43
N VAL A 157 -1.03 -2.43 7.90
CA VAL A 157 -1.67 -1.30 7.22
C VAL A 157 -0.65 -0.18 7.07
N ASN A 158 -0.30 0.13 5.82
CA ASN A 158 0.63 1.17 5.46
C ASN A 158 -0.11 2.37 4.87
N LEU A 159 0.12 3.54 5.44
CA LEU A 159 -0.39 4.82 4.98
C LEU A 159 0.79 5.62 4.42
N ILE A 160 0.68 6.09 3.18
CA ILE A 160 1.65 7.01 2.58
C ILE A 160 1.03 8.38 2.48
N SER A 161 1.67 9.38 3.09
CA SER A 161 1.24 10.76 2.97
C SER A 161 1.66 11.35 1.62
N LYS A 162 0.91 12.36 1.17
CA LYS A 162 1.29 13.13 -0.01
C LYS A 162 2.58 13.87 0.29
N SER A 163 3.62 13.62 -0.52
CA SER A 163 4.78 14.50 -0.53
C SER A 163 4.37 15.82 -1.19
N GLY A 164 4.62 16.94 -0.52
CA GLY A 164 4.35 18.26 -1.09
C GLY A 164 5.08 18.39 -2.42
N THR A 165 4.36 18.80 -3.47
CA THR A 165 4.98 19.16 -4.75
C THR A 165 5.43 20.60 -4.68
N ASN A 166 6.62 20.90 -5.20
CA ASN A 166 7.05 22.29 -5.44
C ASN A 166 6.34 22.93 -6.64
N GLU A 167 5.42 22.20 -7.27
CA GLU A 167 4.53 22.72 -8.30
C GLU A 167 3.24 23.16 -7.61
N PHE A 168 3.06 24.48 -7.58
CA PHE A 168 1.89 25.18 -7.06
C PHE A 168 0.70 25.05 -8.01
#